data_AF-A0A832D6A6-F1
#
_entry.id   AF-A0A832D6A6-F1
#
_cell.length_a   1.000
_cell.length_b   1.000
_cell.length_c   1.000
_cell.angle_alpha   90.00
_cell.angle_beta   90.00
_cell.angle_gamma   90.00
#
_symmetry.space_group_name_H-M   'P 1'
#
loop_
_entity.id
_entity.type
_entity.pdbx_description
1 polymer ?
#
loop_
_entity_poly.entity_id
_entity_poly.type
_entity_poly.pdbx_seq_one_letter_code
_entity_poly.pdbx_strand_id
1 'polypeptide(L)'
;MLERWALQDPLSAFEEARKLKDPELRRGSIVRIITVSSPMDPRTIAKLILHLDPSDPVWDDAIEAYVDEIHVWNPEAAMSLALKASDLTRRNQLVEKVFKVWLKFDIETARKWIGTAPLAEDSKRRLSSLTPELEF
;
A
#
# COMPACT_ATOMS: atom_id res chain seq x y z
N MET A 1 -19.62 4.41 13.04
CA MET A 1 -19.00 4.35 14.39
C MET A 1 -17.55 3.91 14.29
N LEU A 2 -17.25 2.80 13.61
CA LEU A 2 -15.89 2.29 13.40
C LEU A 2 -14.94 3.31 12.77
N GLU A 3 -15.36 4.02 11.73
CA GLU A 3 -14.53 5.02 11.04
C GLU A 3 -14.12 6.17 11.96
N ARG A 4 -15.07 6.75 12.69
CA ARG A 4 -14.79 7.84 13.64
C ARG A 4 -13.80 7.39 14.72
N TRP A 5 -13.87 6.13 15.15
CA TRP A 5 -12.91 5.58 16.08
C TRP A 5 -11.54 5.37 15.43
N ALA A 6 -11.49 4.78 14.23
CA ALA A 6 -10.25 4.59 13.48
C ALA A 6 -9.50 5.90 13.19
N LEU A 7 -10.23 7.01 13.02
CA LEU A 7 -9.64 8.34 12.86
C LEU A 7 -9.05 8.89 14.18
N GLN A 8 -9.52 8.43 15.34
CA GLN A 8 -9.05 8.87 16.66
C GLN A 8 -7.96 7.95 17.23
N ASP A 9 -8.13 6.64 17.09
CA ASP A 9 -7.24 5.60 17.60
C ASP A 9 -7.24 4.39 16.64
N PRO A 10 -6.45 4.45 15.54
CA PRO A 10 -6.37 3.37 14.57
C PRO A 10 -5.88 2.05 15.16
N LEU A 11 -4.98 2.11 16.16
CA LEU A 11 -4.40 0.93 16.78
C LEU A 11 -5.48 0.14 17.54
N SER A 12 -6.21 0.81 18.43
CA SER A 12 -7.28 0.15 19.19
C SER A 12 -8.39 -0.35 18.27
N ALA A 13 -8.79 0.44 17.26
CA ALA A 13 -9.79 0.01 16.29
C ALA A 13 -9.35 -1.24 15.52
N PHE A 14 -8.08 -1.31 15.12
CA PHE A 14 -7.51 -2.45 14.39
C PHE A 14 -7.46 -3.72 15.26
N GLU A 15 -6.99 -3.60 16.51
CA GLU A 15 -6.95 -4.73 17.44
C GLU A 15 -8.35 -5.29 17.76
N GLU A 16 -9.36 -4.42 17.80
CA GLU A 16 -10.75 -4.83 18.02
C GLU A 16 -11.36 -5.47 16.77
N ALA A 17 -11.05 -4.94 15.57
CA ALA A 17 -11.45 -5.57 14.32
C ALA A 17 -10.89 -7.00 14.19
N ARG A 18 -9.64 -7.25 14.62
CA ARG A 18 -9.02 -8.58 14.58
C ARG A 18 -9.73 -9.63 15.45
N LYS A 19 -10.45 -9.22 16.49
CA LYS A 19 -11.18 -10.12 17.40
C LYS A 19 -12.53 -10.58 16.84
N LEU A 20 -12.97 -10.01 15.72
CA LEU A 20 -14.23 -10.37 15.08
C LEU A 20 -14.19 -11.82 14.60
N LYS A 21 -15.20 -12.61 15.01
CA LYS A 21 -15.29 -14.04 14.70
C LYS A 21 -15.62 -14.29 13.22
N ASP A 22 -16.51 -13.47 12.67
CA ASP A 22 -16.88 -13.52 11.26
C ASP A 22 -15.68 -13.09 10.38
N PRO A 23 -15.17 -13.96 9.49
CA PRO A 23 -13.98 -13.67 8.69
C PRO A 23 -14.16 -12.49 7.71
N GLU A 24 -15.32 -12.38 7.07
CA GLU A 24 -15.56 -11.32 6.08
C GLU A 24 -15.75 -9.97 6.77
N LEU A 25 -16.47 -9.94 7.90
CA LEU A 25 -16.61 -8.74 8.70
C LEU A 25 -15.26 -8.29 9.28
N ARG A 26 -14.43 -9.22 9.73
CA ARG A 26 -13.05 -8.94 10.21
C ARG A 26 -12.22 -8.31 9.11
N ARG A 27 -12.15 -8.96 7.95
CA ARG A 27 -11.41 -8.49 6.77
C ARG A 27 -11.87 -7.10 6.33
N GLY A 28 -13.17 -6.91 6.15
CA GLY A 28 -13.74 -5.62 5.74
C GLY A 28 -13.49 -4.51 6.76
N SER A 29 -13.57 -4.81 8.06
CA SER A 29 -13.29 -3.85 9.12
C SER A 29 -11.82 -3.42 9.15
N ILE A 30 -10.89 -4.38 9.03
CA ILE A 30 -9.45 -4.12 8.95
C ILE A 30 -9.13 -3.23 7.75
N VAL A 31 -9.61 -3.60 6.55
CA VAL A 31 -9.40 -2.81 5.34
C VAL A 31 -9.97 -1.40 5.50
N ARG A 32 -11.19 -1.27 6.05
CA ARG A 32 -11.80 0.06 6.27
C ARG A 32 -10.97 0.94 7.19
N ILE A 33 -10.41 0.39 8.27
CA ILE A 33 -9.54 1.13 9.20
C ILE A 33 -8.28 1.60 8.46
N ILE A 34 -7.64 0.73 7.69
CA ILE A 34 -6.47 1.08 6.89
C ILE A 34 -6.80 2.21 5.93
N THR A 35 -7.90 2.12 5.18
CA THR A 35 -8.33 3.16 4.24
C THR A 35 -8.47 4.51 4.92
N VAL A 36 -9.22 4.60 6.02
CA VAL A 36 -9.51 5.92 6.63
C VAL A 36 -8.34 6.50 7.42
N SER A 37 -7.42 5.67 7.90
CA SER A 37 -6.33 6.11 8.77
C SER A 37 -4.98 6.28 8.04
N SER A 38 -4.79 5.67 6.86
CA SER A 38 -3.52 5.77 6.11
C SER A 38 -3.16 7.20 5.70
N PRO A 39 -4.11 8.07 5.28
CA PRO A 39 -3.83 9.47 5.02
C PRO A 39 -3.30 10.26 6.22
N MET A 40 -3.66 9.84 7.44
CA MET A 40 -3.33 10.56 8.67
C MET A 40 -1.97 10.15 9.24
N ASP A 41 -1.72 8.85 9.33
CA ASP A 41 -0.46 8.32 9.84
C ASP A 41 -0.02 7.06 9.06
N PRO A 42 0.55 7.26 7.85
CA PRO A 42 0.94 6.15 6.99
C PRO A 42 1.99 5.25 7.65
N ARG A 43 2.86 5.82 8.50
CA ARG A 43 3.92 5.05 9.18
C ARG A 43 3.34 4.10 10.21
N THR A 44 2.36 4.55 10.99
CA THR A 44 1.68 3.67 11.96
C THR A 44 0.85 2.61 11.26
N ILE A 45 0.09 2.98 10.21
CA ILE A 45 -0.72 2.01 9.48
C ILE A 45 0.13 0.96 8.76
N ALA A 46 1.25 1.36 8.14
CA ALA A 46 2.19 0.41 7.56
C ALA A 46 2.68 -0.61 8.58
N LYS A 47 3.01 -0.19 9.81
CA LYS A 47 3.40 -1.12 10.89
C LYS A 47 2.28 -2.07 11.27
N LEU A 48 1.02 -1.62 11.32
CA LEU A 48 -0.13 -2.49 11.59
C LEU A 48 -0.27 -3.58 10.53
N ILE A 49 -0.15 -3.20 9.25
CA ILE A 49 -0.22 -4.14 8.13
C ILE A 49 0.89 -5.19 8.26
N LEU A 50 2.12 -4.77 8.59
CA LEU A 50 3.25 -5.68 8.78
C LEU A 50 3.12 -6.66 9.96
N HIS A 51 2.15 -6.45 10.87
CA HIS A 51 1.83 -7.40 11.94
C HIS A 51 0.78 -8.45 11.54
N LEU A 52 0.17 -8.33 10.37
CA LEU A 52 -0.68 -9.36 9.79
C LEU A 52 0.17 -10.54 9.31
N ASP A 53 -0.39 -11.75 9.31
CA ASP A 53 0.26 -12.90 8.69
C ASP A 53 0.21 -12.76 7.16
N PRO A 54 1.33 -12.81 6.43
CA PRO A 54 1.34 -12.75 4.96
C PRO A 54 0.53 -13.85 4.25
N SER A 55 0.17 -14.92 4.97
CA SER A 55 -0.68 -16.01 4.50
C SER A 55 -2.17 -15.74 4.71
N ASP A 56 -2.54 -14.72 5.49
CA ASP A 56 -3.94 -14.31 5.69
C ASP A 56 -4.45 -13.57 4.45
N PRO A 57 -5.65 -13.90 3.93
CA PRO A 57 -6.25 -13.17 2.80
C PRO A 57 -6.31 -11.65 2.96
N VAL A 58 -6.40 -11.14 4.21
CA VAL A 58 -6.43 -9.69 4.47
C VAL A 58 -5.09 -9.00 4.18
N TRP A 59 -3.97 -9.72 4.11
CA TRP A 59 -2.63 -9.14 3.90
C TRP A 59 -2.53 -8.32 2.62
N ASP A 60 -2.85 -8.93 1.48
CA ASP A 60 -2.73 -8.26 0.19
C ASP A 60 -3.77 -7.15 0.02
N ASP A 61 -4.98 -7.33 0.56
CA ASP A 61 -6.02 -6.31 0.48
C ASP A 61 -5.69 -5.10 1.37
N ALA A 62 -5.07 -5.33 2.52
CA ALA A 62 -4.56 -4.29 3.39
C ALA A 62 -3.44 -3.48 2.72
N ILE A 63 -2.51 -4.16 2.03
CA ILE A 63 -1.46 -3.50 1.25
C ILE A 63 -2.06 -2.67 0.12
N GLU A 64 -2.99 -3.24 -0.65
CA GLU A 64 -3.66 -2.54 -1.75
C GLU A 64 -4.41 -1.31 -1.25
N ALA A 65 -5.21 -1.44 -0.19
CA ALA A 65 -5.93 -0.32 0.40
C ALA A 65 -4.98 0.79 0.88
N TYR A 66 -3.87 0.43 1.53
CA TYR A 66 -2.87 1.40 1.96
C TYR A 66 -2.21 2.12 0.78
N VAL A 67 -1.78 1.36 -0.23
CA VAL A 67 -1.14 1.91 -1.43
C VAL A 67 -2.07 2.89 -2.12
N ASP A 68 -3.34 2.54 -2.27
CA ASP A 68 -4.35 3.35 -2.93
C ASP A 68 -4.55 4.70 -2.26
N GLU A 69 -4.50 4.75 -0.94
CA GLU A 69 -4.68 6.00 -0.18
C GLU A 69 -3.45 6.92 -0.22
N ILE A 70 -2.25 6.35 -0.35
CA ILE A 70 -1.02 7.11 -0.08
C ILE A 70 -0.10 7.33 -1.27
N HIS A 71 -0.28 6.59 -2.36
CA HIS A 71 0.65 6.59 -3.49
C HIS A 71 0.87 7.95 -4.17
N VAL A 72 -0.12 8.85 -4.14
CA VAL A 72 -0.02 10.17 -4.77
C VAL A 72 0.92 11.10 -4.00
N TRP A 73 0.88 11.08 -2.67
CA TRP A 73 1.60 12.05 -1.83
C TRP A 73 2.77 11.42 -1.06
N ASN A 74 2.85 10.10 -0.97
CA ASN A 74 3.98 9.38 -0.40
C ASN A 74 4.30 8.09 -1.19
N PRO A 75 4.77 8.23 -2.44
CA PRO A 75 5.03 7.09 -3.32
C PRO A 75 6.14 6.15 -2.80
N GLU A 76 7.11 6.65 -2.04
CA GLU A 76 8.18 5.82 -1.46
C GLU A 76 7.63 4.86 -0.39
N ALA A 77 6.77 5.34 0.51
CA ALA A 77 6.12 4.49 1.49
C ALA A 77 5.15 3.49 0.82
N ALA A 78 4.44 3.93 -0.22
CA ALA A 78 3.57 3.05 -1.00
C ALA A 78 4.37 1.95 -1.71
N MET A 79 5.53 2.28 -2.30
CA MET A 79 6.46 1.30 -2.87
C MET A 79 6.92 0.26 -1.85
N SER A 80 7.29 0.71 -0.66
CA SER A 80 7.79 -0.18 0.39
C SER A 80 6.79 -1.28 0.76
N LEU A 81 5.50 -0.94 0.84
CA LEU A 81 4.43 -1.92 1.09
C LEU A 81 4.02 -2.69 -0.17
N ALA A 82 3.92 -2.07 -1.34
CA ALA A 82 3.59 -2.75 -2.59
C ALA A 82 4.53 -3.92 -2.89
N LEU A 83 5.83 -3.77 -2.60
CA LEU A 83 6.83 -4.84 -2.77
C LEU A 83 6.64 -6.05 -1.85
N LYS A 84 5.84 -5.91 -0.80
CA LYS A 84 5.56 -6.96 0.19
C LYS A 84 4.27 -7.74 -0.07
N ALA A 85 3.49 -7.35 -1.08
CA ALA A 85 2.33 -8.15 -1.50
C ALA A 85 2.78 -9.56 -1.86
N SER A 86 2.06 -10.57 -1.34
CA SER A 86 2.42 -11.97 -1.47
C SER A 86 2.08 -12.48 -2.87
N ASP A 87 0.92 -12.11 -3.42
CA ASP A 87 0.58 -12.36 -4.82
C ASP A 87 1.48 -11.57 -5.78
N LEU A 88 2.15 -12.28 -6.70
CA LEU A 88 3.11 -11.68 -7.62
C LEU A 88 2.43 -10.75 -8.65
N THR A 89 1.22 -11.08 -9.07
CA THR A 89 0.47 -10.28 -10.06
C THR A 89 0.03 -8.97 -9.43
N ARG A 90 -0.61 -9.02 -8.25
CA ARG A 90 -1.01 -7.83 -7.48
C ARG A 90 0.18 -6.95 -7.16
N ARG A 91 1.27 -7.53 -6.67
CA ARG A 91 2.52 -6.80 -6.41
C ARG A 91 3.02 -6.03 -7.63
N ASN A 92 3.09 -6.68 -8.79
CA ASN A 92 3.52 -6.03 -10.01
C ASN A 92 2.59 -4.88 -10.41
N GLN A 93 1.27 -5.07 -10.28
CA GLN A 93 0.27 -4.04 -10.57
C GLN A 93 0.38 -2.84 -9.63
N LEU A 94 0.53 -3.07 -8.32
CA LEU A 94 0.72 -2.01 -7.32
C LEU A 94 2.03 -1.25 -7.57
N VAL A 95 3.13 -1.97 -7.80
CA VAL A 95 4.43 -1.37 -8.11
C VAL A 95 4.33 -0.46 -9.32
N GLU A 96 3.75 -0.95 -10.42
CA GLU A 96 3.57 -0.17 -11.63
C GLU A 96 2.64 1.03 -11.44
N LYS A 97 1.50 0.86 -10.75
CA LYS A 97 0.53 1.94 -10.46
C LYS A 97 1.21 3.11 -9.78
N VAL A 98 1.86 2.85 -8.65
CA VAL A 98 2.51 3.91 -7.88
C VAL A 98 3.72 4.47 -8.64
N PHE A 99 4.47 3.64 -9.37
CA PHE A 99 5.61 4.14 -10.16
C PHE A 99 5.18 5.12 -11.25
N LYS A 100 4.07 4.85 -11.96
CA LYS A 100 3.50 5.79 -12.95
C LYS A 100 3.11 7.12 -12.32
N VAL A 101 2.48 7.07 -11.15
CA VAL A 101 2.12 8.29 -10.40
C VAL A 101 3.36 9.03 -9.93
N TRP A 102 4.36 8.33 -9.42
CA TRP A 102 5.61 8.94 -9.00
C TRP A 102 6.33 9.62 -10.16
N LEU A 103 6.40 8.96 -11.34
CA LEU A 103 6.94 9.57 -12.55
C LEU A 103 6.22 10.87 -12.94
N LYS A 104 4.90 10.97 -12.71
CA LYS A 104 4.15 12.19 -13.04
C LYS A 104 4.55 13.38 -12.16
N PHE A 105 4.85 13.14 -10.89
CA PHE A 105 5.10 14.22 -9.92
C PHE A 105 6.59 14.48 -9.65
N ASP A 106 7.45 13.46 -9.76
CA ASP A 106 8.89 13.52 -9.52
C ASP A 106 9.63 12.43 -10.30
N ILE A 107 9.94 12.75 -11.57
CA ILE A 107 10.65 11.85 -12.48
C ILE A 107 12.03 11.47 -11.93
N GLU A 108 12.77 12.43 -11.37
CA GLU A 108 14.16 12.21 -10.95
C GLU A 108 14.22 11.19 -9.82
N THR A 109 13.44 11.40 -8.76
CA THR A 109 13.43 10.49 -7.60
C THR A 109 12.85 9.13 -7.97
N ALA A 110 11.79 9.08 -8.80
CA ALA A 110 11.24 7.82 -9.30
C ALA A 110 12.31 7.01 -10.06
N ARG A 111 13.03 7.63 -11.01
CA ARG A 111 14.08 6.95 -11.77
C ARG A 111 15.23 6.48 -10.88
N LYS A 112 15.63 7.29 -9.90
CA LYS A 112 16.67 6.92 -8.93
C LYS A 112 16.26 5.72 -8.09
N TRP A 113 14.99 5.62 -7.69
CA TRP A 113 14.47 4.50 -6.92
C TRP A 113 14.62 3.15 -7.63
N ILE A 114 14.48 3.09 -8.96
CA ILE A 114 14.71 1.84 -9.72
C ILE A 114 16.11 1.27 -9.44
N GLY A 115 17.13 2.13 -9.33
CA GLY A 115 18.51 1.73 -9.09
C GLY A 115 18.74 1.10 -7.71
N THR A 116 17.92 1.46 -6.72
CA THR A 116 18.02 0.95 -5.34
C THR A 116 16.94 -0.09 -5.01
N ALA A 117 15.94 -0.26 -5.89
CA ALA A 117 14.84 -1.18 -5.68
C ALA A 117 15.30 -2.65 -5.63
N PRO A 118 14.83 -3.46 -4.67
CA PRO A 118 15.12 -4.89 -4.56
C PRO A 118 14.26 -5.69 -5.56
N LEU A 119 14.34 -5.33 -6.84
CA LEU A 119 13.60 -5.93 -7.94
C LEU A 119 14.54 -6.72 -8.86
N ALA A 120 14.00 -7.77 -9.50
CA ALA A 120 14.69 -8.45 -10.58
C ALA A 120 14.93 -7.48 -11.77
N GLU A 121 15.99 -7.72 -12.54
CA GLU A 121 16.37 -6.86 -13.66
C GLU A 121 15.27 -6.72 -14.72
N ASP A 122 14.49 -7.76 -14.98
CA ASP A 122 13.34 -7.67 -15.90
C ASP A 122 12.26 -6.71 -15.41
N SER A 123 11.98 -6.70 -14.10
CA SER A 123 11.03 -5.75 -13.51
C SER A 123 11.59 -4.33 -13.56
N LYS A 124 12.89 -4.13 -13.28
CA LYS A 124 13.54 -2.82 -13.41
C LYS A 124 13.50 -2.31 -14.85
N ARG A 125 13.77 -3.17 -15.84
CA ARG A 125 13.66 -2.84 -17.27
C ARG A 125 12.25 -2.40 -17.64
N ARG A 126 11.23 -3.15 -17.20
CA ARG A 126 9.82 -2.81 -17.43
C ARG A 126 9.48 -1.43 -16.87
N LEU A 127 9.81 -1.16 -15.61
CA LEU A 127 9.54 0.14 -14.99
C LEU A 127 10.33 1.27 -15.66
N SER A 128 11.56 1.00 -16.09
CA SER A 128 12.39 1.98 -16.82
C SER A 128 11.80 2.37 -18.17
N SER A 129 11.10 1.45 -18.85
CA SER A 129 10.42 1.75 -20.12
C SER A 129 9.14 2.58 -19.97
N LEU A 130 8.58 2.68 -18.76
CA LEU A 130 7.39 3.51 -18.53
C LEU A 130 7.74 4.99 -18.70
N THR A 131 6.94 5.69 -19.48
CA THR A 131 7.03 7.14 -19.67
C THR A 131 5.99 7.84 -18.81
N PRO A 132 6.27 9.01 -18.22
CA PRO A 132 5.23 9.84 -17.63
C PRO A 132 4.23 10.20 -18.74
N GLU A 133 2.97 9.79 -18.58
CA GLU A 133 1.89 10.21 -19.48
C GLU A 133 1.66 11.71 -19.25
N LEU A 134 2.17 12.50 -20.19
CA LEU A 134 1.83 13.92 -20.31
C LEU A 134 0.45 13.98 -20.97
N GLU A 135 -0.61 13.90 -20.17
CA GLU A 135 -1.92 14.32 -20.67
C GLU A 135 -1.87 15.85 -20.87
N PHE A 136 -2.01 16.27 -22.12
CA PHE A 136 -2.13 17.66 -22.57
C PHE A 136 -3.58 18.14 -22.48
#